data_AF-A0A6J5E3L9-F1
#
_entry.id   AF-A0A6J5E3L9-F1
#
_cell.length_a   1.000
_cell.length_b   1.000
_cell.length_c   1.000
_cell.angle_alpha   90.00
_cell.angle_beta   90.00
_cell.angle_gamma   90.00
#
_symmetry.space_group_name_H-M   'P 1'
#
loop_
_entity.id
_entity.type
_entity.pdbx_description
1 polymer ?
#
loop_
_entity_poly.entity_id
_entity_poly.type
_entity_poly.pdbx_seq_one_letter_code
_entity_poly.pdbx_strand_id
1 'polypeptide(L)'
;MSKYIGIFATAISFVALAGQPTGLFSFTGLADNGDTAVLRFDPSPATTGRLFVVDDRTHQNSKTFPVTYRVLPRDSKSEGNPRVEITFPDKQSLTIFCDPLSSNCRSDGFVTEGGITFALLWHIDRH
;
A
#
# COMPACT_ATOMS: atom_id res chain seq x y z
N MET A 1 -16.72 -18.22 -58.08
CA MET A 1 -15.80 -18.88 -57.12
C MET A 1 -15.54 -17.91 -55.97
N SER A 2 -16.22 -18.12 -54.85
CA SER A 2 -16.20 -17.25 -53.68
C SER A 2 -15.06 -17.68 -52.74
N LYS A 3 -14.16 -16.78 -52.38
CA LYS A 3 -13.11 -17.02 -51.37
C LYS A 3 -13.30 -16.02 -50.23
N TYR A 4 -13.97 -16.45 -49.18
CA TYR A 4 -13.96 -15.76 -47.89
C TYR A 4 -12.67 -16.15 -47.16
N ILE A 5 -11.73 -15.22 -47.04
CA ILE A 5 -10.62 -15.30 -46.10
C ILE A 5 -11.03 -14.44 -44.90
N GLY A 6 -11.56 -15.10 -43.88
CA GLY A 6 -11.68 -14.54 -42.54
C GLY A 6 -10.33 -14.72 -41.84
N ILE A 7 -9.58 -13.63 -41.66
CA ILE A 7 -8.42 -13.62 -40.77
C ILE A 7 -8.83 -12.83 -39.54
N PHE A 8 -8.84 -13.57 -38.43
CA PHE A 8 -9.06 -13.12 -37.07
C PHE A 8 -8.18 -11.92 -36.74
N ALA A 9 -8.82 -10.83 -36.28
CA ALA A 9 -8.14 -9.72 -35.64
C ALA A 9 -7.57 -10.19 -34.28
N THR A 10 -6.29 -10.55 -34.25
CA THR A 10 -5.54 -10.67 -33.00
C THR A 10 -5.11 -9.28 -32.54
N ALA A 11 -5.99 -8.62 -31.79
CA ALA A 11 -5.63 -7.49 -30.95
C ALA A 11 -4.71 -8.01 -29.83
N ILE A 12 -3.39 -7.92 -30.03
CA ILE A 12 -2.42 -8.10 -28.95
C ILE A 12 -2.40 -6.79 -28.16
N SER A 13 -3.38 -6.63 -27.30
CA SER A 13 -3.37 -5.61 -26.25
C SER A 13 -2.70 -6.19 -25.02
N PHE A 14 -1.39 -6.00 -24.87
CA PHE A 14 -0.76 -6.02 -23.55
C PHE A 14 -0.02 -4.70 -23.36
N VAL A 15 -0.82 -3.71 -22.97
CA VAL A 15 -0.34 -2.43 -22.47
C VAL A 15 0.18 -2.65 -21.05
N ALA A 16 1.27 -1.95 -20.74
CA ALA A 16 1.82 -1.66 -19.41
C ALA A 16 2.61 -2.76 -18.69
N LEU A 17 3.91 -2.87 -19.02
CA LEU A 17 4.93 -2.95 -17.97
C LEU A 17 4.96 -1.60 -17.24
N ALA A 18 3.97 -1.37 -16.38
CA ALA A 18 4.09 -0.34 -15.35
C ALA A 18 5.11 -0.88 -14.34
N GLY A 19 6.31 -0.28 -14.32
CA GLY A 19 7.37 -0.63 -13.41
C GLY A 19 6.84 -0.76 -11.99
N GLN A 20 6.77 -2.01 -11.51
CA GLN A 20 6.41 -2.26 -10.13
C GLN A 20 7.53 -1.67 -9.27
N PRO A 21 7.19 -0.96 -8.17
CA PRO A 21 8.22 -0.42 -7.29
C PRO A 21 9.11 -1.57 -6.80
N THR A 22 10.36 -1.56 -7.23
CA THR A 22 11.37 -2.58 -6.89
C THR A 22 12.01 -2.35 -5.52
N GLY A 23 11.76 -1.19 -4.91
CA GLY A 23 12.15 -0.94 -3.52
C GLY A 23 11.11 -1.52 -2.57
N LEU A 24 11.52 -2.42 -1.69
CA LEU A 24 10.71 -2.76 -0.54
C LEU A 24 10.67 -1.53 0.37
N PHE A 25 9.48 -1.10 0.77
CA PHE A 25 9.34 -0.03 1.75
C PHE A 25 8.36 -0.46 2.82
N SER A 26 8.47 0.16 3.99
CA SER A 26 7.51 0.03 5.07
C SER A 26 6.98 1.39 5.49
N PHE A 27 5.78 1.40 6.06
CA PHE A 27 5.27 2.58 6.73
C PHE A 27 5.19 2.34 8.22
N THR A 28 5.70 3.28 9.02
CA THR A 28 5.64 3.22 10.48
C THR A 28 4.73 4.35 10.96
N GLY A 29 3.75 4.03 11.80
CA GLY A 29 2.80 4.98 12.37
C GLY A 29 2.52 4.63 13.83
N LEU A 30 1.73 5.47 14.51
CA LEU A 30 1.29 5.22 15.88
C LEU A 30 -0.20 4.87 15.91
N ALA A 31 -0.59 4.01 16.84
CA ALA A 31 -1.97 3.81 17.21
C ALA A 31 -2.40 4.78 18.32
N ASP A 32 -3.71 4.97 18.47
CA ASP A 32 -4.33 5.81 19.48
C ASP A 32 -3.98 5.41 20.93
N ASN A 33 -3.73 4.13 21.16
CA ASN A 33 -3.27 3.57 22.44
C ASN A 33 -1.76 3.77 22.71
N GLY A 34 -1.02 4.30 21.72
CA GLY A 34 0.42 4.53 21.78
C GLY A 34 1.29 3.36 21.30
N ASP A 35 0.70 2.32 20.71
CA ASP A 35 1.44 1.21 20.10
C ASP A 35 2.02 1.63 18.73
N THR A 36 3.17 1.06 18.34
CA THR A 36 3.73 1.26 16.99
C THR A 36 3.06 0.33 16.00
N ALA A 37 2.63 0.89 14.88
CA ALA A 37 2.10 0.17 13.73
C ALA A 37 3.11 0.21 12.57
N VAL A 38 3.59 -0.96 12.14
CA VAL A 38 4.48 -1.12 10.99
C VAL A 38 3.75 -1.86 9.88
N LEU A 39 3.49 -1.17 8.78
CA LEU A 39 2.96 -1.76 7.57
C LEU A 39 4.10 -2.23 6.68
N ARG A 40 4.08 -3.50 6.32
CA ARG A 40 5.04 -4.12 5.40
C ARG A 40 4.31 -4.69 4.20
N PHE A 41 4.84 -4.39 3.01
CA PHE A 41 4.33 -4.92 1.76
C PHE A 41 5.08 -6.18 1.40
N ASP A 42 4.36 -7.22 0.97
CA ASP A 42 5.01 -8.39 0.42
C ASP A 42 5.57 -8.05 -0.98
N PRO A 43 6.72 -8.61 -1.38
CA PRO A 43 7.31 -8.35 -2.68
C PRO A 43 6.38 -8.72 -3.84
N SER A 44 6.48 -7.98 -4.93
CA SER A 44 5.76 -8.25 -6.20
C SER A 44 5.79 -9.76 -6.57
N PRO A 45 4.70 -10.31 -7.12
CA PRO A 45 3.46 -9.67 -7.60
C PRO A 45 2.38 -9.46 -6.53
N ALA A 46 2.74 -9.46 -5.25
CA ALA A 46 1.77 -9.44 -4.18
C ALA A 46 1.02 -8.09 -4.06
N THR A 47 -0.30 -8.13 -4.22
CA THR A 47 -1.24 -7.09 -3.74
C THR A 47 -1.56 -7.26 -2.26
N THR A 48 -0.72 -8.00 -1.51
CA THR A 48 -0.91 -8.33 -0.10
C THR A 48 0.18 -7.72 0.76
N GLY A 49 -0.20 -7.28 1.94
CA GLY A 49 0.72 -6.79 2.95
C GLY A 49 0.32 -7.29 4.32
N ARG A 50 1.14 -6.94 5.30
CA ARG A 50 0.90 -7.23 6.70
C ARG A 50 1.06 -5.95 7.50
N LEU A 51 0.04 -5.64 8.31
CA LEU A 51 0.13 -4.64 9.35
C LEU A 51 0.55 -5.31 10.65
N PHE A 52 1.73 -4.94 11.15
CA PHE A 52 2.25 -5.39 12.43
C PHE A 52 2.01 -4.30 13.46
N VAL A 53 1.28 -4.60 14.53
CA VAL A 53 1.12 -3.69 15.67
C VAL A 53 1.94 -4.24 16.82
N VAL A 54 2.93 -3.47 17.26
CA VAL A 54 3.84 -3.79 18.36
C VAL A 54 3.45 -2.94 19.55
N ASP A 55 3.16 -3.59 20.68
CA ASP A 55 2.99 -2.90 21.96
C ASP A 55 4.32 -2.22 22.33
N ASP A 56 4.37 -0.90 22.26
CA ASP A 56 5.60 -0.14 22.54
C ASP A 56 5.96 -0.08 24.02
N ARG A 57 5.02 -0.43 24.91
CA ARG A 57 5.28 -0.43 26.35
C ARG A 57 5.96 -1.71 26.78
N THR A 58 5.63 -2.83 26.13
CA THR A 58 6.17 -4.14 26.48
C THR A 58 7.13 -4.72 25.44
N HIS A 59 7.05 -4.28 24.18
CA HIS A 59 7.73 -4.84 23.00
C HIS A 59 7.58 -6.37 22.84
N GLN A 60 6.64 -6.99 23.56
CA GLN A 60 6.50 -8.45 23.65
C GLN A 60 5.26 -8.95 22.93
N ASN A 61 4.26 -8.10 22.74
CA ASN A 61 3.02 -8.46 22.08
C ASN A 61 2.98 -7.84 20.69
N SER A 62 2.89 -8.69 19.65
CA SER A 62 2.67 -8.25 18.28
C SER A 62 1.37 -8.82 17.74
N LYS A 63 0.49 -7.97 17.21
CA LYS A 63 -0.66 -8.38 16.39
C LYS A 63 -0.32 -8.22 14.92
N THR A 64 -0.78 -9.14 14.08
CA THR A 64 -0.59 -9.06 12.63
C THR A 64 -1.94 -9.12 11.94
N PHE A 65 -2.23 -8.14 11.09
CA PHE A 65 -3.45 -8.09 10.29
C PHE A 65 -3.09 -8.21 8.81
N PRO A 66 -3.74 -9.12 8.05
CA PRO A 66 -3.57 -9.17 6.61
C PRO A 66 -4.21 -7.92 5.99
N VAL A 67 -3.56 -7.33 5.01
CA VAL A 67 -4.12 -6.23 4.22
C VAL A 67 -3.91 -6.51 2.75
N THR A 68 -4.72 -5.89 1.91
CA THR A 68 -4.38 -5.74 0.49
C THR A 68 -3.92 -4.33 0.21
N TYR A 69 -3.10 -4.13 -0.80
CA TYR A 69 -2.63 -2.80 -1.18
C TYR A 69 -2.56 -2.63 -2.69
N ARG A 70 -2.72 -1.37 -3.12
CA ARG A 70 -2.43 -0.95 -4.50
C ARG A 70 -1.58 0.31 -4.48
N VAL A 71 -0.55 0.32 -5.31
CA VAL A 71 0.25 1.51 -5.57
C VAL A 71 -0.48 2.36 -6.60
N LEU A 72 -0.83 3.58 -6.24
CA LEU A 72 -1.57 4.49 -7.09
C LEU A 72 -0.63 5.16 -8.12
N PRO A 73 -1.14 5.57 -9.29
CA PRO A 73 -0.35 6.31 -10.28
C PRO A 73 0.28 7.56 -9.66
N ARG A 74 1.52 7.85 -10.09
CA ARG A 74 2.24 9.05 -9.67
C ARG A 74 1.49 10.29 -10.19
N ASP A 75 1.27 11.26 -9.31
CA ASP A 75 0.71 12.56 -9.68
C ASP A 75 1.62 13.70 -9.17
N SER A 76 1.24 14.94 -9.49
CA SER A 76 1.98 16.14 -9.10
C SER A 76 2.09 16.35 -7.58
N LYS A 77 1.37 15.58 -6.76
CA LYS A 77 1.43 15.63 -5.29
C LYS A 77 2.42 14.61 -4.71
N SER A 78 2.98 13.72 -5.53
CA SER A 78 3.81 12.60 -5.07
C SER A 78 5.13 12.50 -5.83
N GLU A 79 5.74 13.64 -6.19
CA GLU A 79 6.92 13.73 -7.05
C GLU A 79 8.13 12.98 -6.47
N GLY A 80 8.19 11.65 -6.70
CA GLY A 80 9.24 10.76 -6.19
C GLY A 80 8.77 9.71 -5.19
N ASN A 81 7.70 9.96 -4.44
CA ASN A 81 7.16 9.03 -3.45
C ASN A 81 5.94 8.24 -3.94
N PRO A 82 5.78 6.96 -3.56
CA PRO A 82 4.58 6.21 -3.88
C PRO A 82 3.38 6.74 -3.07
N ARG A 83 2.21 6.78 -3.72
CA ARG A 83 0.91 6.82 -3.02
C ARG A 83 0.41 5.39 -2.92
N VAL A 84 -0.01 4.96 -1.74
CA VAL A 84 -0.45 3.58 -1.53
C VAL A 84 -1.82 3.58 -0.89
N GLU A 85 -2.78 2.93 -1.54
CA GLU A 85 -4.05 2.62 -0.91
C GLU A 85 -3.96 1.23 -0.28
N ILE A 86 -4.39 1.14 0.97
CA ILE A 86 -4.38 -0.06 1.79
C ILE A 86 -5.82 -0.40 2.11
N THR A 87 -6.20 -1.65 1.92
CA THR A 87 -7.54 -2.14 2.20
C THR A 87 -7.46 -3.20 3.28
N PHE A 88 -8.19 -2.94 4.37
CA PHE A 88 -8.35 -3.85 5.49
C PHE A 88 -9.52 -4.80 5.23
N PRO A 89 -9.41 -6.10 5.58
CA PRO A 89 -10.50 -7.05 5.40
C PRO A 89 -11.78 -6.56 6.09
N ASP A 90 -12.89 -6.52 5.36
CA ASP A 90 -14.21 -6.12 5.87
C ASP A 90 -14.35 -4.67 6.37
N LYS A 91 -13.43 -3.77 5.96
CA LYS A 91 -13.36 -2.37 6.44
C LYS A 91 -13.10 -1.36 5.32
N GLN A 92 -12.94 -0.10 5.74
CA GLN A 92 -12.57 1.02 4.88
C GLN A 92 -11.11 0.91 4.42
N SER A 93 -10.86 1.42 3.21
CA SER A 93 -9.51 1.62 2.70
C SER A 93 -8.93 2.94 3.19
N LEU A 94 -7.61 3.03 3.21
CA LEU A 94 -6.86 4.19 3.64
C LEU A 94 -5.73 4.46 2.64
N THR A 95 -5.61 5.71 2.19
CA THR A 95 -4.56 6.12 1.26
C THR A 95 -3.45 6.85 1.97
N ILE A 96 -2.23 6.32 1.93
CA ILE A 96 -1.02 7.00 2.40
C ILE A 96 -0.35 7.75 1.25
N PHE A 97 -0.03 9.02 1.49
CA PHE A 97 0.70 9.90 0.58
C PHE A 97 1.86 10.58 1.31
N CYS A 98 3.05 10.58 0.71
CA CYS A 98 4.26 11.11 1.33
C CYS A 98 4.72 12.39 0.68
N ASP A 99 5.24 13.30 1.51
CA ASP A 99 5.89 14.52 1.05
C ASP A 99 7.15 14.14 0.23
N PRO A 100 7.31 14.61 -1.02
CA PRO A 100 8.42 14.20 -1.88
C PRO A 100 9.82 14.56 -1.34
N LEU A 101 9.90 15.54 -0.45
CA LEU A 101 11.15 16.06 0.12
C LEU A 101 11.43 15.54 1.53
N SER A 102 10.57 14.69 2.10
CA SER A 102 10.78 14.09 3.41
C SER A 102 10.31 12.63 3.48
N SER A 103 10.60 11.97 4.58
CA SER A 103 10.05 10.65 4.90
C SER A 103 8.71 10.72 5.66
N ASN A 104 8.14 11.91 5.82
CA ASN A 104 6.83 12.06 6.45
C ASN A 104 5.71 11.80 5.44
N CYS A 105 4.73 11.02 5.88
CA CYS A 105 3.56 10.64 5.12
C CYS A 105 2.31 10.93 5.92
N ARG A 106 1.21 11.16 5.19
CA ARG A 106 -0.12 11.33 5.78
C ARG A 106 -1.10 10.37 5.15
N SER A 107 -2.08 9.95 5.93
CA SER A 107 -3.25 9.27 5.41
C SER A 107 -4.44 10.21 5.20
N ASP A 108 -5.38 9.79 4.37
CA ASP A 108 -6.64 10.50 4.09
C ASP A 108 -7.69 10.35 5.20
N GLY A 109 -7.47 9.42 6.13
CA GLY A 109 -8.35 9.19 7.27
C GLY A 109 -7.73 8.32 8.35
N PHE A 110 -8.59 7.76 9.19
CA PHE A 110 -8.27 6.81 10.24
C PHE A 110 -9.01 5.50 9.97
N VAL A 111 -8.44 4.38 10.39
CA VAL A 111 -9.09 3.08 10.34
C VAL A 111 -8.89 2.37 11.67
N THR A 112 -9.88 1.58 12.06
CA THR A 112 -9.85 0.78 13.29
C THR A 112 -9.82 -0.70 12.93
N GLU A 113 -8.74 -1.39 13.29
CA GLU A 113 -8.56 -2.82 13.06
C GLU A 113 -8.26 -3.53 14.38
N GLY A 114 -8.95 -4.63 14.68
CA GLY A 114 -8.76 -5.36 15.94
C GLY A 114 -8.94 -4.52 17.22
N GLY A 115 -9.74 -3.44 17.14
CA GLY A 115 -9.97 -2.49 18.24
C GLY A 115 -8.89 -1.41 18.40
N ILE A 116 -8.00 -1.25 17.42
CA ILE A 116 -6.88 -0.30 17.45
C ILE A 116 -7.08 0.71 16.33
N THR A 117 -7.08 2.01 16.65
CA THR A 117 -7.24 3.08 15.66
C THR A 117 -5.88 3.66 15.27
N PHE A 118 -5.56 3.70 13.97
CA PHE A 118 -4.25 4.14 13.48
C PHE A 118 -4.19 5.62 13.12
N ALA A 119 -3.03 6.25 13.33
CA ALA A 119 -2.81 7.67 13.14
C ALA A 119 -2.92 8.14 11.68
N LEU A 120 -3.13 9.46 11.55
CA LEU A 120 -3.01 10.18 10.28
C LEU A 120 -1.56 10.32 9.81
N LEU A 121 -0.58 10.25 10.71
CA LEU A 121 0.83 10.51 10.41
C LEU A 121 1.61 9.21 10.39
N TRP A 122 2.41 9.06 9.32
CA TRP A 122 3.21 7.89 9.04
C TRP A 122 4.61 8.31 8.60
N HIS A 123 5.57 7.41 8.73
CA HIS A 123 6.93 7.54 8.23
C HIS A 123 7.17 6.48 7.18
N ILE A 124 7.80 6.82 6.05
CA ILE A 124 8.23 5.83 5.04
C ILE A 124 9.69 5.47 5.24
N ASP A 125 9.95 4.18 5.39
CA ASP A 125 11.29 3.60 5.42
C ASP A 125 11.50 2.83 4.11
N ARG A 126 12.58 3.15 3.38
CA ARG A 126 12.95 2.48 2.13
C ARG A 126 14.11 1.50 2.41
N HIS A 127 13.95 0.24 1.99
CA HIS A 127 14.94 -0.84 2.16
C HIS A 127 15.59 -1.23 0.85
#